data_AF-A0A8J8L008-F1
#
_entry.id   AF-A0A8J8L008-F1
#
_cell.length_a   1.000
_cell.length_b   1.000
_cell.length_c   1.000
_cell.angle_alpha   90.00
_cell.angle_beta   90.00
_cell.angle_gamma   90.00
#
_symmetry.space_group_name_H-M   'P 1'
#
loop_
_entity.id
_entity.type
_entity.pdbx_description
1 polymer ?
#
loop_
_entity_poly.entity_id
_entity_poly.type
_entity_poly.pdbx_seq_one_letter_code
_entity_poly.pdbx_strand_id
1 'polypeptide(L)' 'MAERMVELAREQPGFLGVESARDAEGFGITVSYWQDEAAIANWKAHAEHAVAQRLGWDRWYAEFQLRVCRVERQYGKVPR' A
#
# COMPACT_ATOMS: atom_id res chain seq x y z
N MET A 1 -6.70 10.79 -2.85
CA MET A 1 -7.04 9.57 -2.09
C MET A 1 -5.84 8.68 -1.84
N ALA A 2 -5.02 8.37 -2.85
CA ALA A 2 -3.78 7.61 -2.64
C ALA A 2 -2.87 8.23 -1.56
N GLU A 3 -2.67 9.55 -1.58
CA GLU A 3 -1.86 10.26 -0.57
C GLU A 3 -2.44 10.15 0.85
N ARG A 4 -3.76 10.31 1.01
CA ARG A 4 -4.42 10.18 2.32
C ARG A 4 -4.30 8.76 2.91
N MET A 5 -4.38 7.74 2.06
CA MET A 5 -4.17 6.35 2.49
C MET A 5 -2.73 6.08 2.90
N VAL A 6 -1.77 6.73 2.24
CA VAL A 6 -0.35 6.69 2.62
C VAL A 6 -0.12 7.38 3.97
N GLU A 7 -0.72 8.55 4.20
CA GLU A 7 -0.64 9.25 5.49
C GLU A 7 -1.14 8.38 6.64
N LEU A 8 -2.33 7.79 6.49
CA LEU A 8 -2.92 6.96 7.53
C LEU A 8 -2.18 5.64 7.74
N ALA A 9 -1.61 5.06 6.67
CA ALA A 9 -0.75 3.89 6.79
C ALA A 9 0.49 4.20 7.63
N ARG A 10 1.08 5.40 7.48
CA ARG A 10 2.25 5.84 8.26
C ARG A 10 1.98 5.95 9.77
N GLU A 11 0.72 6.15 10.16
CA GLU A 11 0.31 6.21 11.57
C GLU A 11 0.09 4.83 12.19
N GLN A 12 0.05 3.76 11.38
CA GLN A 12 -0.23 2.42 11.89
C GLN A 12 1.02 1.77 12.52
N PRO A 13 0.85 1.08 13.66
CA PRO A 13 1.90 0.23 14.21
C PRO A 13 2.39 -0.80 13.18
N GLY A 14 3.71 -0.93 13.05
CA GLY A 14 4.33 -1.88 12.14
C GLY A 14 4.44 -1.42 10.68
N PHE A 15 4.05 -0.19 10.34
CA PHE A 15 4.35 0.39 9.02
C PHE A 15 5.84 0.70 8.87
N LEU A 16 6.45 0.26 7.77
CA LEU A 16 7.89 0.41 7.52
C LEU A 16 8.20 1.39 6.37
N GLY A 17 7.24 1.61 5.47
CA GLY A 17 7.43 2.48 4.32
C GLY A 17 6.45 2.20 3.19
N VAL A 18 6.50 3.05 2.17
CA VAL A 18 5.71 2.88 0.95
C VAL A 18 6.48 3.39 -0.25
N GLU A 19 6.37 2.66 -1.35
CA GLU A 19 6.86 3.05 -2.67
C GLU A 19 5.66 3.10 -3.61
N SER A 20 5.62 4.12 -4.46
CA SER A 20 4.57 4.24 -5.48
C SER A 20 5.17 4.73 -6.79
N ALA A 21 4.79 4.08 -7.88
CA ALA A 21 5.15 4.49 -9.23
C ALA A 21 3.89 4.48 -10.11
N ARG A 22 3.82 5.41 -11.05
CA ARG A 22 2.74 5.50 -12.04
C ARG A 22 3.35 5.95 -13.36
N ASP A 23 2.95 5.31 -14.45
CA ASP A 23 3.35 5.73 -15.80
C ASP A 23 2.33 6.69 -16.43
N ALA A 24 2.68 7.21 -17.61
CA ALA A 24 1.83 8.14 -18.36
C ALA A 24 0.58 7.47 -18.96
N GLU A 25 0.58 6.14 -19.09
CA GLU A 25 -0.52 5.34 -19.63
C GLU A 25 -1.57 5.00 -18.55
N GLY A 26 -1.27 5.34 -17.29
CA GLY A 26 -2.18 5.24 -16.16
C GLY A 26 -1.98 3.99 -15.30
N PHE A 27 -1.08 3.09 -15.67
CA PHE A 27 -0.71 1.95 -14.84
C PHE A 27 0.07 2.44 -13.62
N GLY A 28 -0.27 1.90 -12.44
CA GLY A 28 0.33 2.31 -11.18
C GLY A 28 0.47 1.16 -10.23
N ILE A 29 1.61 1.13 -9.53
CA ILE A 29 1.89 0.19 -8.45
C ILE A 29 2.14 0.99 -7.18
N THR A 30 1.54 0.54 -6.08
CA THR A 30 1.84 0.99 -4.74
C THR A 30 2.20 -0.22 -3.89
N VAL A 31 3.40 -0.22 -3.31
CA VAL A 31 3.90 -1.26 -2.40
C VAL A 31 4.08 -0.63 -1.02
N SER A 32 3.39 -1.17 -0.03
CA SER A 32 3.59 -0.78 1.37
C SER A 32 4.29 -1.91 2.12
N TYR A 33 5.26 -1.55 2.96
CA TYR A 33 6.09 -2.47 3.71
C TYR A 33 5.64 -2.47 5.17
N TRP A 34 5.54 -3.66 5.74
CA TRP A 34 4.99 -3.89 7.07
C TRP A 34 5.85 -4.88 7.84
N GLN A 35 5.86 -4.74 9.16
CA GLN A 35 6.63 -5.58 10.06
C GLN A 35 6.19 -7.05 10.02
N ASP A 36 4.88 -7.31 9.98
CA ASP A 36 4.31 -8.64 9.94
C ASP A 36 2.88 -8.63 9.34
N GLU A 37 2.32 -9.83 9.17
CA GLU A 37 0.99 -10.02 8.61
C GLU A 37 -0.12 -9.49 9.54
N ALA A 38 0.10 -9.47 10.86
CA ALA A 38 -0.87 -8.94 11.81
C ALA A 38 -1.02 -7.41 11.66
N ALA A 39 0.09 -6.69 11.48
CA ALA A 39 0.10 -5.27 11.17
C ALA A 39 -0.64 -4.97 9.85
N ILE A 40 -0.42 -5.79 8.82
CA ILE A 40 -1.15 -5.70 7.54
C ILE A 40 -2.66 -5.92 7.76
N ALA A 41 -3.04 -6.94 8.53
CA ALA A 41 -4.44 -7.24 8.82
C ALA A 41 -5.12 -6.10 9.57
N ASN A 42 -4.44 -5.51 10.57
CA ASN A 42 -4.93 -4.36 11.31
C ASN A 42 -5.10 -3.13 10.42
N TRP A 43 -4.14 -2.86 9.52
CA TRP A 43 -4.27 -1.79 8.54
C TRP A 43 -5.44 -2.03 7.57
N LYS A 44 -5.59 -3.25 7.06
CA LYS A 44 -6.70 -3.62 6.17
C LYS A 44 -8.06 -3.45 6.88
N ALA A 45 -8.13 -3.72 8.17
CA ALA A 45 -9.31 -3.51 9.00
C ALA A 45 -9.55 -2.03 9.36
N HIS A 46 -8.56 -1.16 9.18
CA HIS A 46 -8.69 0.27 9.45
C HIS A 46 -9.69 0.91 8.47
N ALA A 47 -10.66 1.62 9.04
CA ALA A 47 -11.96 1.94 8.45
C ALA A 47 -11.92 2.69 7.10
N GLU A 48 -10.88 3.49 6.81
CA GLU A 48 -10.78 4.20 5.55
C GLU A 48 -10.32 3.31 4.37
N HIS A 49 -9.63 2.19 4.64
CA HIS A 49 -9.28 1.22 3.59
C HIS A 49 -10.53 0.46 3.10
N ALA A 50 -11.52 0.26 3.97
CA ALA A 50 -12.83 -0.29 3.61
C ALA A 50 -13.65 0.69 2.75
N VAL A 51 -13.54 2.01 3.00
CA VAL A 51 -14.20 3.05 2.19
C VAL A 51 -13.51 3.21 0.83
N ALA A 52 -12.18 3.17 0.76
CA ALA A 52 -11.42 3.17 -0.48
C ALA A 52 -11.67 1.91 -1.32
N GLN A 53 -11.83 0.73 -0.70
CA GLN A 53 -12.25 -0.48 -1.41
C GLN A 53 -13.66 -0.32 -1.99
N ARG A 54 -14.61 0.23 -1.23
CA ARG A 54 -16.01 0.39 -1.67
C ARG A 54 -16.19 1.41 -2.79
N LEU A 55 -15.39 2.49 -2.83
CA LEU A 55 -15.41 3.50 -3.88
C LEU A 55 -14.49 3.19 -5.07
N GLY A 56 -13.37 2.48 -4.82
CA GLY A 56 -12.41 2.10 -5.85
C GLY A 56 -12.93 1.00 -6.78
N TRP A 57 -13.69 0.05 -6.24
CA TRP A 57 -14.31 -1.05 -7.01
C TRP A 57 -15.40 -0.59 -7.97
N ASP A 58 -16.21 0.41 -7.59
CA ASP A 58 -17.34 0.86 -8.41
C ASP A 58 -16.97 1.93 -9.45
N ARG A 59 -15.81 2.60 -9.34
CA ARG A 59 -15.52 3.80 -10.17
C ARG A 59 -14.13 3.92 -10.77
N TRP A 60 -13.06 3.41 -10.14
CA TRP A 60 -11.70 3.92 -10.43
C TRP A 60 -10.71 2.91 -10.99
N TYR A 61 -10.96 1.61 -10.83
CA TYR A 61 -10.09 0.56 -11.38
C TYR A 61 -10.91 -0.41 -12.20
N ALA A 62 -10.70 -0.41 -13.52
CA ALA A 62 -11.25 -1.45 -14.39
C ALA A 62 -10.75 -2.84 -13.95
N GLU A 63 -9.49 -2.91 -13.54
CA GLU A 63 -8.84 -4.11 -13.00
C GLU A 63 -7.76 -3.72 -11.98
N PHE A 64 -7.61 -4.47 -10.89
CA PHE A 64 -6.47 -4.36 -9.99
C PHE A 64 -6.12 -5.71 -9.36
N GLN A 65 -4.90 -5.86 -8.87
CA GLN A 65 -4.44 -7.05 -8.15
C GLN A 65 -3.80 -6.65 -6.83
N LEU A 66 -4.15 -7.34 -5.75
CA LEU A 66 -3.52 -7.19 -4.44
C LEU A 66 -2.68 -8.43 -4.15
N ARG A 67 -1.42 -8.22 -3.75
CA ARG A 67 -0.50 -9.29 -3.36
C ARG A 67 0.07 -8.98 -1.99
N VAL A 68 0.12 -9.99 -1.12
CA VAL A 68 0.84 -9.95 0.15
C VAL A 68 2.03 -10.88 0.02
N CYS A 69 3.23 -10.33 0.17
CA CYS A 69 4.48 -11.04 -0.06
C CYS A 69 5.39 -10.89 1.15
N ARG A 70 6.18 -11.94 1.45
CA ARG A 70 7.25 -11.86 2.43
C ARG A 70 8.53 -11.38 1.76
N VAL A 71 9.15 -10.33 2.29
CA VAL A 71 10.48 -9.91 1.85
C VAL A 71 11.50 -10.86 2.48
N GLU A 72 12.10 -11.73 1.67
CA GLU A 72 13.13 -12.66 2.14
C GLU A 72 14.49 -11.97 2.30
N ARG A 73 14.79 -10.98 1.43
CA ARG A 73 16.06 -10.25 1.38
C ARG A 73 15.83 -8.86 0.80
N GLN A 74 16.53 -7.86 1.32
CA GLN A 74 16.58 -6.51 0.75
C GLN A 74 18.04 -6.04 0.76
N TYR A 75 18.50 -5.55 -0.40
CA TYR A 75 19.83 -4.97 -0.56
C TYR A 75 19.65 -3.53 -1.04
N GLY A 76 20.47 -2.61 -0.53
CA GLY A 76 20.43 -1.21 -0.92
C GLY A 76 21.83 -0.60 -0.91
N LYS A 77 22.09 0.27 -1.87
CA LYS A 77 23.28 1.13 -1.85
C LYS A 77 22.86 2.45 -1.21
N VAL A 78 23.27 2.69 0.03
CA VAL A 78 23.08 4.01 0.65
C VAL A 78 23.99 4.98 -0.10
N PRO A 79 23.48 6.04 -0.74
CA PRO A 79 24.33 7.08 -1.30
C PRO A 79 25.18 7.67 -0.17
N ARG A 80 26.49 7.82 -0.39
CA ARG A 80 27.35 8.57 0.54
C ARG A 80 26.96 10.05 0.53
#